data_AF-A0A1H9HWZ8-F1
#
_entry.id   AF-A0A1H9HWZ8-F1
#
_cell.length_a   1.000
_cell.length_b   1.000
_cell.length_c   1.000
_cell.angle_alpha   90.00
_cell.angle_beta   90.00
_cell.angle_gamma   90.00
#
_symmetry.space_group_name_H-M   'P 1'
#
loop_
_entity.id
_entity.type
_entity.pdbx_description
1 polymer ?
#
loop_
_entity_poly.entity_id
_entity_poly.type
_entity_poly.pdbx_seq_one_letter_code
_entity_poly.pdbx_strand_id
1 'polypeptide(L)'
;MTTTRQCNLIDQTLAGPFGALPLADFLDRNGRRWEGSDLPQHVKKMPSGQCFRNAWELSLRHGFPYCEGYGWDIKLGAQPFYHAWNLCPKSECIIDPTWAIGNGAIYLGVELTPKQLMRIVDLTGCFEVLQSGRRAALALVSQVLDLKPETVE
;
A
#
# COMPACT_ATOMS: atom_id res chain seq x y z
N MET A 1 12.07 -8.92 19.02
CA MET A 1 12.71 -9.72 17.94
C MET A 1 11.97 -9.66 16.60
N THR A 2 10.83 -8.96 16.52
CA THR A 2 9.93 -8.93 15.34
C THR A 2 10.46 -8.06 14.20
N THR A 3 11.00 -6.88 14.51
CA THR A 3 11.49 -5.89 13.52
C THR A 3 12.61 -6.45 12.63
N THR A 4 13.52 -7.24 13.19
CA THR A 4 14.63 -7.86 12.43
C THR A 4 14.13 -8.86 11.38
N ARG A 5 13.04 -9.59 11.67
CA ARG A 5 12.47 -10.56 10.73
C ARG A 5 11.74 -9.87 9.58
N GLN A 6 11.20 -8.68 9.81
CA GLN A 6 10.43 -7.93 8.83
C GLN A 6 11.31 -7.26 7.78
N CYS A 7 12.38 -6.57 8.20
CA CYS A 7 13.36 -6.04 7.26
C CYS A 7 13.91 -7.14 6.37
N ASN A 8 14.19 -8.31 6.96
CA ASN A 8 14.76 -9.43 6.24
C ASN A 8 13.86 -9.94 5.09
N LEU A 9 12.54 -10.01 5.26
CA LEU A 9 11.65 -10.49 4.19
C LEU A 9 11.55 -9.52 3.00
N ILE A 10 11.46 -8.22 3.31
CA ILE A 10 11.45 -7.18 2.27
C ILE A 10 12.80 -7.19 1.53
N ASP A 11 13.91 -7.15 2.27
CA ASP A 11 15.25 -7.08 1.70
C ASP A 11 15.58 -8.34 0.89
N GLN A 12 15.19 -9.53 1.36
CA GLN A 12 15.30 -10.78 0.58
C GLN A 12 14.52 -10.72 -0.73
N THR A 13 13.32 -10.14 -0.71
CA THR A 13 12.47 -10.04 -1.90
C THR A 13 13.09 -9.06 -2.91
N LEU A 14 13.57 -7.91 -2.43
CA LEU A 14 14.22 -6.87 -3.25
C LEU A 14 15.60 -7.30 -3.77
N ALA A 15 16.32 -8.17 -3.06
CA ALA A 15 17.54 -8.79 -3.56
C ALA A 15 17.28 -9.94 -4.56
N GLY A 16 16.05 -10.45 -4.60
CA GLY A 16 15.64 -11.57 -5.44
C GLY A 16 15.08 -11.16 -6.80
N PRO A 17 14.45 -12.09 -7.55
CA PRO A 17 13.93 -11.83 -8.89
C PRO A 17 12.81 -10.77 -8.91
N PHE A 18 12.07 -10.61 -7.82
CA PHE A 18 11.05 -9.57 -7.70
C PHE A 18 11.65 -8.17 -7.63
N GLY A 19 12.85 -8.02 -7.06
CA GLY A 19 13.57 -6.75 -7.00
C GLY A 19 13.94 -6.15 -8.35
N ALA A 20 14.07 -6.98 -9.39
CA ALA A 20 14.33 -6.52 -10.75
C ALA A 20 13.10 -5.92 -11.46
N LEU A 21 11.91 -6.02 -10.85
CA LEU A 21 10.69 -5.49 -11.43
C LEU A 21 10.60 -3.96 -11.23
N PRO A 22 10.05 -3.21 -12.22
CA PRO A 22 9.89 -1.76 -12.10
C PRO A 22 9.12 -1.31 -10.84
N LEU A 23 8.13 -2.10 -10.42
CA LEU A 23 7.37 -1.82 -9.20
C LEU A 23 8.26 -1.91 -7.96
N ALA A 24 9.12 -2.92 -7.86
CA ALA A 24 10.00 -3.08 -6.71
C ALA A 24 11.00 -1.93 -6.57
N ASP A 25 11.64 -1.53 -7.68
CA ASP A 25 12.54 -0.36 -7.71
C ASP A 25 11.81 0.94 -7.32
N PHE A 26 10.58 1.12 -7.80
CA PHE A 26 9.77 2.28 -7.44
C PHE A 26 9.42 2.30 -5.94
N LEU A 27 9.03 1.16 -5.38
CA LEU A 27 8.69 1.02 -3.97
C LEU A 27 9.91 1.15 -3.05
N ASP A 28 11.09 0.70 -3.46
CA ASP A 28 12.31 0.87 -2.67
C ASP A 28 12.70 2.35 -2.53
N ARG A 29 12.47 3.15 -3.59
CA ARG A 29 12.81 4.58 -3.60
C ARG A 29 11.76 5.47 -2.94
N ASN A 30 10.48 5.14 -3.10
CA ASN A 30 9.38 6.04 -2.73
C ASN A 30 8.48 5.47 -1.63
N GLY A 31 8.61 4.19 -1.32
CA GLY A 31 7.75 3.50 -0.38
C GLY A 31 8.18 3.64 1.07
N ARG A 32 7.24 3.35 1.96
CA ARG A 32 7.47 3.15 3.40
C ARG A 32 7.19 1.69 3.75
N ARG A 33 7.77 1.25 4.86
CA ARG A 33 7.61 -0.10 5.41
C ARG A 33 6.61 -0.05 6.56
N TRP A 34 5.72 -1.03 6.64
CA TRP A 34 4.77 -1.16 7.74
C TRP A 34 4.64 -2.60 8.23
N GLU A 35 4.25 -2.71 9.49
CA GLU A 35 3.83 -3.95 10.12
C GLU A 35 2.31 -4.06 10.07
N GLY A 36 1.81 -5.26 9.80
CA GLY A 36 0.38 -5.51 9.91
C GLY A 36 -0.12 -5.31 11.32
N SER A 37 -1.39 -4.91 11.43
CA SER A 37 -2.11 -4.82 12.67
C SER A 37 -3.46 -5.53 12.55
N ASP A 38 -3.97 -6.01 13.68
CA ASP A 38 -5.34 -6.50 13.72
C ASP A 38 -6.33 -5.41 13.30
N LEU A 39 -7.37 -5.82 12.57
CA LEU A 39 -8.36 -4.87 12.05
C LEU A 39 -9.06 -4.15 13.20
N PRO A 40 -9.18 -2.80 13.16
CA PRO A 40 -9.90 -2.07 14.19
C PRO A 40 -11.35 -2.57 14.31
N GLN A 41 -11.87 -2.68 15.54
CA GLN A 41 -13.21 -3.26 15.80
C GLN A 41 -14.37 -2.60 15.02
N HIS A 42 -14.23 -1.32 14.67
CA HIS A 42 -15.24 -0.56 13.94
C HIS A 42 -15.15 -0.73 12.41
N VAL A 43 -14.07 -1.32 11.90
CA VAL A 43 -13.90 -1.63 10.47
C VAL A 43 -14.31 -3.07 10.22
N LYS A 44 -15.24 -3.28 9.29
CA LYS A 44 -15.70 -4.62 8.92
C LYS A 44 -14.77 -5.26 7.91
N LYS A 45 -14.60 -6.58 8.00
CA LYS A 45 -13.95 -7.36 6.95
C LYS A 45 -14.71 -7.22 5.64
N MET A 46 -13.99 -7.12 4.53
CA MET A 46 -14.49 -6.95 3.17
C MET A 46 -14.09 -8.14 2.29
N PRO A 47 -14.71 -8.32 1.10
CA PRO A 47 -14.43 -9.46 0.23
C PRO A 47 -12.95 -9.58 -0.18
N SER A 48 -12.39 -10.78 -0.04
CA SER A 48 -11.03 -11.11 -0.48
C SER A 48 -10.86 -10.91 -1.99
N GLY A 49 -9.65 -10.54 -2.42
CA GLY A 49 -9.33 -10.31 -3.85
C GLY A 49 -9.81 -8.96 -4.40
N GLN A 50 -10.43 -8.11 -3.57
CA GLN A 50 -10.87 -6.77 -3.95
C GLN A 50 -10.09 -5.67 -3.20
N CYS A 51 -8.81 -5.92 -2.87
CA CYS A 51 -8.01 -5.04 -2.00
C CYS A 51 -7.99 -3.58 -2.47
N PHE A 52 -7.74 -3.33 -3.75
CA PHE A 52 -7.73 -1.98 -4.33
C PHE A 52 -9.07 -1.26 -4.15
N ARG A 53 -10.18 -1.94 -4.49
CA ARG A 53 -11.52 -1.37 -4.36
C ARG A 53 -11.91 -1.14 -2.90
N ASN A 54 -11.61 -2.10 -2.03
CA ASN A 54 -11.91 -2.01 -0.60
C ASN A 54 -11.14 -0.86 0.05
N ALA A 55 -9.85 -0.74 -0.26
CA ALA A 55 -9.01 0.32 0.29
C ALA A 55 -9.40 1.71 -0.25
N TRP A 56 -9.79 1.80 -1.53
CA TRP A 56 -10.36 3.01 -2.10
C TRP A 56 -11.67 3.42 -1.41
N GLU A 57 -12.58 2.46 -1.18
CA GLU A 57 -13.86 2.71 -0.51
C GLU A 57 -13.68 3.21 0.92
N LEU A 58 -12.73 2.64 1.67
CA LEU A 58 -12.38 3.12 3.01
C LEU A 58 -11.75 4.52 2.97
N SER A 59 -10.87 4.79 2.00
CA SER A 59 -10.27 6.12 1.82
C SER A 59 -11.34 7.19 1.58
N LEU A 60 -12.31 6.91 0.69
CA LEU A 60 -13.39 7.83 0.38
C LEU A 60 -14.36 8.04 1.56
N ARG A 61 -14.72 6.96 2.26
CA ARG A 61 -15.70 7.03 3.36
C ARG A 61 -15.17 7.67 4.63
N HIS A 62 -13.90 7.44 4.94
CA HIS A 62 -13.32 7.79 6.23
C HIS A 62 -12.17 8.80 6.13
N GLY A 63 -11.76 9.18 4.92
CA GLY A 63 -10.60 10.05 4.70
C GLY A 63 -9.27 9.39 5.06
N PHE A 64 -9.22 8.05 5.11
CA PHE A 64 -7.99 7.33 5.43
C PHE A 64 -6.99 7.42 4.27
N PRO A 65 -5.69 7.65 4.53
CA PRO A 65 -4.66 7.49 3.52
C PRO A 65 -4.76 6.12 2.86
N TYR A 66 -4.61 6.11 1.54
CA TYR A 66 -4.58 4.91 0.73
C TYR A 66 -3.13 4.50 0.53
N CYS A 67 -2.84 3.21 0.62
CA CYS A 67 -1.52 2.68 0.36
C CYS A 67 -1.58 1.54 -0.65
N GLU A 68 -0.57 1.46 -1.50
CA GLU A 68 -0.46 0.39 -2.49
C GLU A 68 1.00 -0.02 -2.69
N GLY A 69 1.21 -1.32 -2.86
CA GLY A 69 2.53 -1.89 -3.08
C GLY A 69 2.53 -3.38 -2.84
N TYR A 70 3.57 -3.88 -2.18
CA TYR A 70 3.68 -5.29 -1.81
C TYR A 70 3.31 -5.53 -0.36
N GLY A 71 2.70 -6.67 -0.12
CA GLY A 71 2.50 -7.23 1.20
C GLY A 71 2.94 -8.68 1.29
N TRP A 72 3.30 -9.14 2.49
CA TRP A 72 3.80 -10.49 2.76
C TRP A 72 3.06 -11.11 3.93
N ASP A 73 2.73 -12.40 3.81
CA ASP A 73 2.41 -13.24 4.96
C ASP A 73 3.71 -13.86 5.49
N ILE A 74 4.07 -13.57 6.74
CA ILE A 74 5.31 -14.09 7.36
C ILE A 74 5.41 -15.62 7.35
N LYS A 75 4.29 -16.33 7.23
CA LYS A 75 4.25 -17.80 7.15
C LYS A 75 4.56 -18.32 5.75
N LEU A 76 4.35 -17.50 4.71
CA LEU A 76 4.64 -17.85 3.31
C LEU A 76 6.04 -17.40 2.86
N GLY A 77 6.77 -16.67 3.69
CA GLY A 77 8.15 -16.27 3.43
C GLY A 77 8.26 -15.07 2.49
N ALA A 78 9.30 -15.03 1.66
CA ALA A 78 9.67 -13.87 0.83
C ALA A 78 8.87 -13.76 -0.49
N GLN A 79 7.66 -14.33 -0.56
CA GLN A 79 6.78 -14.17 -1.71
C GLN A 79 5.90 -12.92 -1.53
N PRO A 80 6.08 -11.85 -2.33
CA PRO A 80 5.26 -10.66 -2.24
C PRO A 80 3.90 -10.89 -2.93
N PHE A 81 2.86 -10.29 -2.35
CA PHE A 81 1.56 -10.14 -2.97
C PHE A 81 1.35 -8.66 -3.29
N TYR A 82 0.94 -8.38 -4.51
CA TYR A 82 0.57 -7.02 -4.87
C TYR A 82 -0.78 -6.67 -4.25
N HIS A 83 -0.82 -5.56 -3.51
CA HIS A 83 -1.87 -5.32 -2.53
C HIS A 83 -2.09 -3.84 -2.23
N ALA A 84 -3.26 -3.53 -1.68
CA ALA A 84 -3.64 -2.21 -1.22
C ALA A 84 -4.31 -2.26 0.16
N TRP A 85 -4.06 -1.24 0.95
CA TRP A 85 -4.52 -1.10 2.34
C TRP A 85 -4.70 0.39 2.67
N ASN A 86 -5.12 0.69 3.90
CA ASN A 86 -5.19 2.05 4.40
C ASN A 86 -4.35 2.23 5.67
N LEU A 87 -4.13 3.49 6.05
CA LEU A 87 -3.56 3.84 7.35
C LEU A 87 -4.61 4.54 8.21
N CYS A 88 -4.54 4.29 9.51
CA CYS A 88 -5.21 5.14 10.49
C CYS A 88 -4.48 6.50 10.55
N PRO A 89 -5.13 7.65 10.27
CA PRO A 89 -4.46 8.95 10.28
C PRO A 89 -3.85 9.34 11.64
N LYS A 90 -4.35 8.77 12.74
CA LYS A 90 -3.92 9.10 14.11
C LYS A 90 -2.80 8.22 14.62
N SER A 91 -2.83 6.93 14.31
CA SER A 91 -1.91 5.95 14.86
C SER A 91 -0.92 5.40 13.83
N GLU A 92 -1.09 5.75 12.56
CA GLU A 92 -0.36 5.19 11.41
C GLU A 92 -0.43 3.65 11.33
N CYS A 93 -1.36 3.02 12.04
CA CYS A 93 -1.56 1.57 11.98
C CYS A 93 -2.24 1.17 10.66
N ILE A 94 -1.90 -0.03 10.18
CA ILE A 94 -2.49 -0.61 8.97
C ILE A 94 -3.96 -0.96 9.20
N ILE A 95 -4.80 -0.56 8.26
CA ILE A 95 -6.19 -0.97 8.16
C ILE A 95 -6.33 -1.73 6.85
N ASP A 96 -6.39 -3.06 6.96
CA ASP A 96 -6.59 -3.95 5.82
C ASP A 96 -7.86 -4.79 6.02
N PRO A 97 -9.00 -4.37 5.46
CA PRO A 97 -10.24 -5.12 5.60
C PRO A 97 -10.26 -6.38 4.73
N THR A 98 -9.30 -6.56 3.82
CA THR A 98 -9.28 -7.60 2.80
C THR A 98 -8.45 -8.80 3.24
N TRP A 99 -7.26 -8.55 3.80
CA TRP A 99 -6.31 -9.60 4.16
C TRP A 99 -6.34 -9.91 5.65
N ALA A 100 -7.03 -11.00 6.00
CA ALA A 100 -7.28 -11.39 7.39
C ALA A 100 -6.09 -12.12 8.07
N ILE A 101 -4.88 -11.57 7.96
CA ILE A 101 -3.67 -12.10 8.60
C ILE A 101 -3.12 -11.19 9.71
N GLY A 102 -3.64 -9.97 9.87
CA GLY A 102 -3.37 -9.07 10.99
C GLY A 102 -1.87 -8.82 11.22
N ASN A 103 -1.42 -9.03 12.46
CA ASN A 103 -0.01 -8.89 12.86
C ASN A 103 0.96 -9.87 12.15
N GLY A 104 0.43 -10.80 11.36
CA GLY A 104 1.22 -11.68 10.48
C GLY A 104 1.60 -11.05 9.14
N ALA A 105 1.14 -9.83 8.84
CA ALA A 105 1.47 -9.15 7.60
C ALA A 105 2.68 -8.21 7.72
N ILE A 106 3.37 -8.02 6.59
CA ILE A 106 4.36 -6.97 6.39
C ILE A 106 4.01 -6.24 5.09
N TYR A 107 4.26 -4.94 5.01
CA TYR A 107 3.96 -4.14 3.83
C TYR A 107 5.12 -3.24 3.43
N LEU A 108 5.27 -3.02 2.12
CA LEU A 108 6.11 -2.03 1.49
C LEU A 108 5.27 -1.35 0.40
N GLY A 109 5.02 -0.06 0.52
CA GLY A 109 4.08 0.63 -0.36
C GLY A 109 4.27 2.13 -0.38
N VAL A 110 3.65 2.80 -1.35
CA VAL A 110 3.52 4.25 -1.33
C VAL A 110 2.22 4.64 -0.63
N GLU A 111 2.24 5.79 0.02
CA GLU A 111 1.08 6.39 0.68
C GLU A 111 0.53 7.53 -0.18
N LEU A 112 -0.79 7.58 -0.34
CA LEU A 112 -1.52 8.62 -1.04
C LEU A 112 -2.59 9.21 -0.13
N THR A 113 -2.64 10.53 -0.05
CA THR A 113 -3.77 11.23 0.54
C THR A 113 -5.04 10.97 -0.28
N PRO A 114 -6.25 11.08 0.31
CA PRO A 114 -7.50 10.95 -0.46
C PRO A 114 -7.57 11.87 -1.68
N LYS A 115 -7.03 13.10 -1.59
CA LYS A 115 -6.97 14.05 -2.71
C LYS A 115 -6.08 13.54 -3.85
N GLN A 116 -4.91 13.02 -3.53
CA GLN A 116 -3.98 12.44 -4.51
C GLN A 116 -4.57 11.18 -5.15
N LEU A 117 -5.16 10.29 -4.34
CA LEU A 117 -5.85 9.09 -4.82
C LEU A 117 -6.94 9.45 -5.82
N MET A 118 -7.85 10.35 -5.45
CA MET A 118 -8.95 10.76 -6.33
C MET A 118 -8.44 11.36 -7.64
N ARG A 119 -7.37 12.18 -7.58
CA ARG A 119 -6.75 12.72 -8.80
C ARG A 119 -6.28 11.61 -9.74
N ILE A 120 -5.65 10.56 -9.23
CA ILE A 120 -5.17 9.43 -10.05
C ILE A 120 -6.36 8.63 -10.60
N VAL A 121 -7.37 8.35 -9.77
CA VAL A 121 -8.58 7.61 -10.17
C VAL A 121 -9.35 8.37 -11.26
N ASP A 122 -9.52 9.69 -11.14
CA ASP A 122 -10.20 10.51 -12.14
C ASP A 122 -9.48 10.51 -13.50
N LEU A 123 -8.14 10.46 -13.48
CA LEU A 123 -7.33 10.44 -14.70
C LEU A 123 -7.28 9.06 -15.37
N THR A 124 -7.46 7.98 -14.62
CA THR A 124 -7.17 6.62 -15.10
C THR A 124 -8.37 5.68 -15.09
N GLY A 125 -9.42 5.99 -14.32
CA GLY A 125 -10.53 5.09 -14.03
C GLY A 125 -10.16 3.83 -13.24
N CYS A 126 -8.94 3.76 -12.68
CA CYS A 126 -8.40 2.55 -12.06
C CYS A 126 -8.24 2.70 -10.55
N PHE A 127 -8.70 1.71 -9.77
CA PHE A 127 -8.44 1.66 -8.33
C PHE A 127 -7.04 1.14 -8.00
N GLU A 128 -6.50 0.25 -8.83
CA GLU A 128 -5.10 -0.20 -8.78
C GLU A 128 -4.22 0.91 -9.37
N VAL A 129 -3.62 1.76 -8.52
CA VAL A 129 -2.99 3.01 -8.96
C VAL A 129 -1.61 2.81 -9.56
N LEU A 130 -0.83 1.83 -9.07
CA LEU A 130 0.49 1.47 -9.59
C LEU A 130 0.39 0.51 -10.79
N GLN A 131 -0.81 -0.01 -11.06
CA GLN A 131 -1.13 -0.87 -12.20
C GLN A 131 -0.09 -1.98 -12.43
N SER A 132 0.23 -2.71 -11.37
CA SER A 132 1.20 -3.82 -11.40
C SER A 132 2.58 -3.40 -11.94
N GLY A 133 2.98 -2.14 -11.73
CA GLY A 133 4.28 -1.60 -12.14
C GLY A 133 4.34 -1.07 -13.58
N ARG A 134 3.21 -0.79 -14.24
CA ARG A 134 3.24 -0.15 -15.56
C ARG A 134 3.97 1.19 -15.48
N ARG A 135 5.00 1.39 -16.32
CA ARG A 135 5.87 2.59 -16.27
C ARG A 135 5.10 3.92 -16.32
N ALA A 136 4.04 3.99 -17.13
CA ALA A 136 3.20 5.18 -17.21
C ALA A 136 2.43 5.46 -15.90
N ALA A 137 1.96 4.42 -15.21
CA ALA A 137 1.32 4.53 -13.91
C ALA A 137 2.31 4.99 -12.83
N LEU A 138 3.50 4.36 -12.77
CA LEU A 138 4.56 4.76 -11.84
C LEU A 138 4.98 6.22 -12.03
N ALA A 139 5.13 6.67 -13.29
CA ALA A 139 5.43 8.06 -13.59
C ALA A 139 4.32 9.03 -13.13
N LEU A 140 3.05 8.66 -13.35
CA LEU A 140 1.92 9.46 -12.88
C LEU A 140 1.88 9.54 -11.35
N VAL A 141 2.04 8.42 -10.65
CA VAL A 141 2.06 8.41 -9.19
C VAL A 141 3.23 9.22 -8.65
N SER A 142 4.43 9.10 -9.23
CA SER A 142 5.59 9.93 -8.87
C SER A 142 5.25 11.43 -8.95
N GLN A 143 4.66 11.87 -10.07
CA GLN A 143 4.27 13.27 -10.26
C GLN A 143 3.28 13.72 -9.19
N VAL A 144 2.29 12.88 -8.85
CA VAL A 144 1.26 13.20 -7.86
C VAL A 144 1.84 13.25 -6.44
N LEU A 145 2.85 12.44 -6.13
CA LEU A 145 3.57 12.48 -4.86
C LEU A 145 4.38 13.77 -4.72
N ASP A 146 4.99 14.26 -5.82
CA ASP A 146 5.78 15.49 -5.84
C ASP A 146 4.94 16.76 -5.75
N LEU A 147 3.65 16.69 -6.05
CA LEU A 147 2.73 17.82 -5.87
C LEU A 147 2.54 18.11 -4.38
N LYS A 148 3.24 19.15 -3.90
CA LYS A 148 3.03 19.69 -2.54
C LYS A 148 1.56 20.07 -2.37
N PRO A 149 0.96 19.81 -1.20
CA PRO A 149 -0.35 20.37 -0.91
C PRO A 149 -0.24 21.90 -1.01
N GLU A 150 -1.06 22.51 -1.88
CA GLU A 150 -1.26 23.96 -1.84
C GLU A 150 -1.68 24.31 -0.41
N THR A 151 -0.82 25.05 0.29
CA THR A 151 -1.18 25.70 1.54
C THR A 151 -2.28 26.69 1.20
N VAL A 152 -3.50 26.36 1.61
CA VAL A 152 -4.58 27.34 1.66
C VAL A 152 -4.24 28.24 2.85
N GLU A 153 -3.72 29.42 2.56
CA GLU A 153 -3.62 30.53 3.52
C GLU A 153 -5.02 30.99 3.98
#